data_AF-Q9YE09-F1
#
_entry.id   AF-Q9YE09-F1
#
_cell.length_a   1.000
_cell.length_b   1.000
_cell.length_c   1.000
_cell.angle_alpha   90.00
_cell.angle_beta   90.00
_cell.angle_gamma   90.00
#
_symmetry.space_group_name_H-M   'P 1'
#
loop_
_entity.id
_entity.type
_entity.pdbx_description
1 polymer ?
#
loop_
_entity_poly.entity_id
_entity_poly.type
_entity_poly.pdbx_seq_one_letter_code
_entity_poly.pdbx_strand_id
1 'polypeptide(L)'
;MDEVKLFGSFARGDYAEGSDLDLVVVSRDWEGVNYVERLSLLYKLWDKPLDANFIPLTPEELAERLEASVTLKDASKYWITIYRRDRRREQ
;
A
#
# COMPACT_ATOMS: atom_id res chain seq x y z
N MET A 1 2.51 4.16 -10.15
CA MET A 1 2.31 3.03 -9.21
C MET A 1 3.04 1.82 -9.73
N ASP A 2 3.90 1.23 -8.89
CA ASP A 2 4.66 0.03 -9.23
C ASP A 2 4.04 -1.22 -8.56
N GLU A 3 3.64 -1.14 -7.29
CA GLU A 3 3.00 -2.25 -6.58
C GLU A 3 1.93 -1.78 -5.60
N VAL A 4 0.89 -2.59 -5.39
CA VAL A 4 -0.10 -2.39 -4.32
C VAL A 4 -0.27 -3.68 -3.54
N LYS A 5 -0.22 -3.56 -2.22
CA LYS A 5 -0.31 -4.69 -1.30
C LYS A 5 -1.43 -4.45 -0.29
N LEU A 6 -2.31 -5.43 -0.18
CA LEU A 6 -3.34 -5.49 0.84
C LEU A 6 -2.76 -6.15 2.09
N PHE A 7 -2.94 -5.53 3.25
CA PHE A 7 -2.62 -6.12 4.55
C PHE A 7 -3.81 -5.97 5.50
N GLY A 8 -3.57 -6.15 6.80
CA GLY A 8 -4.63 -5.99 7.79
C GLY A 8 -5.64 -7.13 7.77
N SER A 9 -6.85 -6.83 8.24
CA SER A 9 -7.86 -7.85 8.52
C SER A 9 -8.42 -8.53 7.28
N PHE A 10 -8.54 -7.78 6.17
CA PHE A 10 -8.93 -8.34 4.89
C PHE A 10 -7.91 -9.34 4.34
N ALA A 11 -6.60 -9.08 4.51
CA ALA A 11 -5.57 -10.03 4.09
C ALA A 11 -5.54 -11.30 4.94
N ARG A 12 -5.85 -11.20 6.25
CA ARG A 12 -5.89 -12.36 7.17
C ARG A 12 -7.23 -13.12 7.13
N GLY A 13 -8.29 -12.50 6.61
CA GLY A 13 -9.63 -13.07 6.57
C GLY A 13 -10.41 -12.93 7.89
N ASP A 14 -9.95 -12.09 8.81
CA ASP A 14 -10.56 -11.83 10.13
C ASP A 14 -11.24 -10.45 10.21
N TYR A 15 -11.64 -9.87 9.08
CA TYR A 15 -12.33 -8.58 9.02
C TYR A 15 -13.76 -8.64 9.58
N ALA A 16 -14.20 -7.51 10.12
CA ALA A 16 -15.56 -7.30 10.63
C ALA A 16 -16.32 -6.26 9.80
N GLU A 17 -17.63 -6.14 10.01
CA GLU A 17 -18.42 -5.07 9.41
C GLU A 17 -17.82 -3.70 9.77
N GLY A 18 -17.65 -2.84 8.76
CA GLY A 18 -17.02 -1.53 8.91
C GLY A 18 -15.48 -1.54 8.95
N SER A 19 -14.82 -2.68 8.71
CA SER A 19 -13.36 -2.70 8.53
C SER A 19 -12.95 -1.95 7.26
N ASP A 20 -11.86 -1.19 7.34
CA ASP A 20 -11.22 -0.51 6.22
C ASP A 20 -10.22 -1.42 5.48
N LEU A 21 -9.91 -1.04 4.23
CA LEU A 21 -8.87 -1.68 3.44
C LEU A 21 -7.51 -1.05 3.74
N ASP A 22 -6.64 -1.81 4.38
CA ASP A 22 -5.26 -1.45 4.65
C ASP A 22 -4.36 -1.70 3.42
N LEU A 23 -3.89 -0.63 2.78
CA LEU A 23 -3.17 -0.69 1.51
C LEU A 23 -1.79 -0.04 1.58
N VAL A 24 -0.74 -0.82 1.30
CA VAL A 24 0.60 -0.26 1.00
C VAL A 24 0.70 0.00 -0.50
N VAL A 25 0.88 1.26 -0.88
CA VAL A 25 0.99 1.69 -2.29
C VAL A 25 2.43 2.09 -2.56
N VAL A 26 3.14 1.23 -3.30
CA VAL A 26 4.55 1.42 -3.62
C VAL A 26 4.71 2.05 -5.00
N SER A 27 5.40 3.17 -5.08
CA SER A 27 5.67 3.86 -6.35
C SER A 27 6.95 4.68 -6.28
N ARG A 28 7.83 4.55 -7.27
CA ARG A 28 8.98 5.48 -7.43
C ARG A 28 8.51 6.92 -7.71
N ASP A 29 7.34 7.07 -8.32
CA ASP A 29 6.70 8.37 -8.60
C ASP A 29 6.40 9.21 -7.33
N TRP A 30 6.57 8.63 -6.13
CA TRP A 30 6.44 9.34 -4.86
C TRP A 30 7.70 10.11 -4.44
N GLU A 31 8.83 9.90 -5.12
CA GLU A 31 10.08 10.62 -4.87
C GLU A 31 9.87 12.14 -5.03
N GLY A 32 10.28 12.92 -4.04
CA GLY A 32 10.08 14.38 -4.02
C GLY A 32 8.65 14.85 -3.70
N VAL A 33 7.66 13.95 -3.63
CA VAL A 33 6.28 14.27 -3.23
C VAL A 33 6.14 14.09 -1.72
N ASN A 34 5.55 15.04 -1.01
CA ASN A 34 5.36 14.92 0.44
C ASN A 34 4.23 13.93 0.79
N TYR A 35 4.28 13.33 1.97
CA TYR A 35 3.35 12.26 2.37
C TYR A 35 1.86 12.65 2.32
N VAL A 36 1.53 13.88 2.74
CA VAL A 36 0.14 14.38 2.76
C VAL A 36 -0.42 14.52 1.35
N GLU A 37 0.39 15.00 0.41
CA GLU A 37 0.02 15.11 -0.99
C GLU A 37 -0.19 13.74 -1.63
N ARG A 38 0.69 12.77 -1.34
CA ARG A 38 0.52 11.37 -1.79
C ARG A 38 -0.82 10.81 -1.33
N LEU A 39 -1.17 10.99 -0.06
CA LEU A 39 -2.48 10.59 0.48
C LEU A 39 -3.63 11.31 -0.22
N SER A 40 -3.55 12.63 -0.40
CA SER A 40 -4.58 13.41 -1.08
C SER A 40 -4.85 12.88 -2.49
N LEU A 41 -3.80 12.53 -3.24
CA LEU A 41 -3.93 11.94 -4.57
C LEU A 41 -4.62 10.57 -4.53
N LEU A 42 -4.24 9.70 -3.59
CA LEU A 42 -4.86 8.39 -3.45
C LEU A 42 -6.34 8.47 -3.09
N TYR A 43 -6.70 9.31 -2.11
CA TYR A 43 -8.09 9.49 -1.71
C TYR A 43 -8.94 10.16 -2.79
N LYS A 44 -8.38 11.06 -3.60
CA LYS A 44 -9.09 11.63 -4.77
C LYS A 44 -9.42 10.60 -5.83
N LEU A 45 -8.61 9.55 -5.97
CA LEU A 45 -8.79 8.48 -6.95
C LEU A 45 -9.61 7.30 -6.40
N TRP A 46 -9.86 7.26 -5.09
CA TRP A 46 -10.56 6.17 -4.45
C TRP A 46 -12.08 6.31 -4.64
N ASP A 47 -12.65 5.39 -5.42
CA ASP A 47 -14.06 5.39 -5.81
C ASP A 47 -14.86 4.21 -5.23
N LYS A 48 -14.27 3.50 -4.26
CA LYS A 48 -14.86 2.28 -3.69
C LYS A 48 -15.74 2.60 -2.49
N PRO A 49 -16.80 1.79 -2.24
CA PRO A 49 -17.70 1.98 -1.11
C PRO A 49 -17.10 1.59 0.24
N LEU A 50 -15.90 1.01 0.26
CA LEU A 50 -15.16 0.71 1.50
C LEU A 50 -14.17 1.83 1.78
N ASP A 51 -14.03 2.17 3.06
CA ASP A 51 -12.93 3.02 3.51
C ASP A 51 -11.58 2.33 3.26
N ALA A 52 -10.55 3.12 3.01
CA ALA A 52 -9.20 2.62 2.79
C ALA A 52 -8.19 3.44 3.58
N ASN A 53 -7.26 2.75 4.22
CA ASN A 53 -6.12 3.34 4.88
C ASN A 53 -4.88 3.13 4.01
N PHE A 54 -4.35 4.22 3.44
CA PHE A 54 -3.21 4.17 2.55
C PHE A 54 -1.89 4.42 3.27
N ILE A 55 -0.88 3.61 2.93
CA ILE A 55 0.52 3.82 3.27
C ILE A 55 1.30 3.99 1.95
N PRO A 56 1.40 5.23 1.42
CA PRO A 56 2.14 5.52 0.19
C PRO A 56 3.65 5.59 0.46
N LEU A 57 4.41 4.67 -0.14
CA LEU A 57 5.85 4.55 0.07
C LEU A 57 6.62 4.46 -1.26
N THR A 58 7.82 5.04 -1.30
CA THR A 58 8.80 4.65 -2.29
C THR A 58 9.31 3.22 -1.98
N PRO A 59 9.92 2.52 -2.94
CA PRO A 59 10.58 1.24 -2.67
C PRO A 59 11.60 1.31 -1.52
N GLU A 60 12.34 2.43 -1.45
CA GLU A 60 13.37 2.69 -0.44
C GLU A 60 12.74 2.90 0.94
N GLU A 61 11.70 3.74 1.04
CA GLU A 61 10.97 3.97 2.29
C GLU A 61 10.30 2.67 2.80
N LEU A 62 9.83 1.81 1.89
CA LEU A 62 9.31 0.50 2.28
C LEU A 62 10.40 -0.39 2.88
N ALA A 63 11.57 -0.46 2.26
CA ALA A 63 12.69 -1.24 2.80
C ALA A 63 13.10 -0.75 4.19
N GLU A 64 13.21 0.57 4.37
CA GLU A 64 13.51 1.18 5.67
C GLU A 64 12.44 0.85 6.72
N ARG A 65 11.16 0.93 6.35
CA ARG A 65 10.06 0.65 7.28
C ARG A 65 9.88 -0.82 7.62
N LEU A 66 10.29 -1.75 6.75
CA LEU A 66 10.29 -3.18 7.08
C LEU A 66 11.28 -3.50 8.20
N GLU A 67 12.36 -2.73 8.32
CA GLU A 67 13.30 -2.86 9.43
C GLU A 67 12.84 -2.13 10.69
N ALA A 68 12.24 -0.94 10.54
CA ALA A 68 11.89 -0.07 11.66
C ALA A 68 10.48 -0.31 12.26
N SER A 69 9.53 -0.84 11.48
CA SER A 69 8.12 -0.98 11.88
C SER A 69 7.74 -2.43 12.11
N VAL A 70 7.38 -2.77 13.35
CA VAL A 70 6.85 -4.10 13.72
C VAL A 70 5.60 -4.43 12.90
N THR A 71 4.72 -3.46 12.68
CA THR A 71 3.47 -3.64 11.93
C THR A 71 3.74 -4.00 10.46
N LEU A 72 4.59 -3.23 9.76
CA LEU A 72 4.90 -3.53 8.36
C LEU A 72 5.73 -4.81 8.20
N LYS A 73 6.62 -5.08 9.16
CA LYS A 73 7.36 -6.35 9.21
C LYS A 73 6.43 -7.54 9.37
N ASP A 74 5.42 -7.45 10.22
CA ASP A 74 4.42 -8.50 10.37
C ASP A 74 3.54 -8.62 9.13
N ALA A 75 3.03 -7.49 8.63
CA ALA A 75 2.25 -7.43 7.39
C ALA A 75 2.97 -8.09 6.21
N SER A 76 4.30 -7.93 6.11
CA SER A 76 5.10 -8.52 5.03
C SER A 76 5.01 -10.05 4.93
N LYS A 77 4.62 -10.73 6.02
CA LYS A 77 4.49 -12.19 6.06
C LYS A 77 3.21 -12.70 5.41
N TYR A 78 2.17 -11.86 5.31
CA TYR A 78 0.83 -12.29 4.88
C TYR A 78 0.14 -11.33 3.90
N TRP A 79 0.76 -10.19 3.55
CA TRP A 79 0.15 -9.27 2.60
C TRP A 79 -0.13 -9.93 1.24
N ILE A 80 -1.18 -9.47 0.59
CA ILE A 80 -1.57 -9.96 -0.73
C ILE A 80 -1.19 -8.90 -1.75
N THR A 81 -0.34 -9.24 -2.71
CA THR A 81 -0.04 -8.32 -3.81
C THR A 81 -1.22 -8.30 -4.78
N ILE A 82 -1.96 -7.20 -4.79
CA ILE A 82 -3.15 -7.04 -5.63
C ILE A 82 -2.83 -6.36 -6.97
N TYR A 83 -1.71 -5.62 -7.04
CA TYR A 83 -1.19 -5.04 -8.27
C TYR A 83 0.33 -5.08 -8.27
N ARG A 84 0.91 -5.41 -9.43
CA ARG A 84 2.33 -5.28 -9.73
C ARG A 84 2.49 -4.90 -11.19
N ARG A 85 3.15 -3.78 -11.46
CA ARG A 85 3.49 -3.33 -12.80
C ARG A 85 4.52 -4.31 -13.40
N ASP A 86 4.15 -5.00 -14.48
CA ASP A 86 5.07 -5.88 -15.19
C ASP A 86 5.96 -5.07 -16.14
N ARG A 87 7.25 -4.95 -15.80
CA ARG A 87 8.25 -4.23 -16.60
C ARG A 87 8.80 -5.06 -17.77
N ARG A 88 8.34 -6.32 -17.97
CA ARG A 88 8.84 -7.19 -19.05
C ARG A 88 8.28 -6.89 -20.45
N ARG A 89 7.37 -5.93 -20.61
CA ARG A 89 6.76 -5.59 -21.92
C ARG A 89 7.26 -4.28 -22.53
N GLU A 90 8.35 -3.71 -22.00
CA GLU A 90 8.94 -2.46 -22.50
C GLU A 90 10.27 -2.69 -23.26
N GLN A 91 10.49 -3.90 -23.79
CA GLN A 91 11.59 -4.25 -24.71
C GLN A 91 11.05 -4.86 -26.00
#